data_AF-A0A914D6F9-F1
#
_entry.id   AF-A0A914D6F9-F1
#
_cell.length_a   1.000
_cell.length_b   1.000
_cell.length_c   1.000
_cell.angle_alpha   90.00
_cell.angle_beta   90.00
_cell.angle_gamma   90.00
#
_symmetry.space_group_name_H-M   'P 1'
#
loop_
_entity.id
_entity.type
_entity.pdbx_description
1 polymer ?
#
loop_
_entity_poly.entity_id
_entity_poly.type
_entity_poly.pdbx_seq_one_letter_code
_entity_poly.pdbx_strand_id
1 'polypeptide(L)'
;MTFANTTAYQKMFLGGWTFGHKNVQAANATQIGRARIGLDTMIEIFRNDSPMINLDWENATKDVNWTTDSDPFNPTNLSVVDFYKSLFGYMDAEENSKIWFNNRMWASMPINMNSFYNAVLRVLRPPGLSADDAGILAINHPMNQTVEDGLNTKATQKIVMFRIVLLLLVLCVITSSFTMLLVDEDSSY
;
A
#
# COMPACT_ATOMS: atom_id res chain seq x y z
N MET A 1 -13.24 -18.14 5.44
CA MET A 1 -14.60 -18.67 5.20
C MET A 1 -14.73 -19.02 3.74
N THR A 2 -14.95 -20.31 3.43
CA THR A 2 -15.12 -20.82 2.07
C THR A 2 -16.51 -21.42 1.95
N PHE A 3 -17.36 -20.84 1.13
CA PHE A 3 -18.52 -21.53 0.59
C PHE A 3 -18.15 -22.04 -0.80
N ALA A 4 -18.28 -23.36 -0.98
CA ALA A 4 -18.14 -24.03 -2.26
C ALA A 4 -19.53 -24.09 -2.92
N ASN A 5 -19.63 -23.61 -4.15
CA ASN A 5 -20.58 -24.14 -5.11
C ASN A 5 -19.85 -24.25 -6.46
N THR A 6 -20.04 -25.39 -7.09
CA THR A 6 -19.26 -25.96 -8.18
C THR A 6 -19.93 -25.67 -9.52
N THR A 7 -19.28 -24.88 -10.38
CA THR A 7 -19.39 -24.97 -11.85
C THR A 7 -18.11 -24.37 -12.45
N ALA A 8 -17.34 -25.20 -13.17
CA ALA A 8 -16.34 -24.96 -14.22
C ALA A 8 -15.70 -23.56 -14.47
N TYR A 9 -15.52 -22.72 -13.47
CA TYR A 9 -14.68 -21.53 -13.53
C TYR A 9 -13.44 -21.80 -12.70
N GLN A 10 -12.26 -21.70 -13.31
CA GLN A 10 -11.00 -21.69 -12.58
C GLN A 10 -11.07 -20.54 -11.56
N LYS A 11 -11.29 -20.88 -10.29
CA LYS A 11 -11.45 -19.92 -9.21
C LYS A 11 -10.17 -19.12 -9.15
N MET A 12 -10.21 -17.87 -9.63
CA MET A 12 -9.06 -16.98 -9.59
C MET A 12 -8.75 -16.70 -8.12
N PHE A 13 -7.68 -17.33 -7.61
CA PHE A 13 -7.21 -17.09 -6.27
C PHE A 13 -6.51 -15.74 -6.24
N LEU A 14 -7.21 -14.75 -5.68
CA LEU A 14 -6.69 -13.42 -5.41
C LEU A 14 -5.64 -13.46 -4.30
N GLY A 15 -5.70 -14.40 -3.37
CA GLY A 15 -4.88 -14.39 -2.16
C GLY A 15 -5.67 -14.85 -0.94
N GLY A 16 -5.07 -14.64 0.23
CA GLY A 16 -5.69 -14.91 1.52
C GLY A 16 -4.79 -14.48 2.67
N TRP A 17 -5.24 -14.73 3.89
CA TRP A 17 -4.48 -14.45 5.10
C TRP A 17 -4.44 -15.67 6.01
N THR A 18 -3.43 -15.70 6.86
CA THR A 18 -3.19 -16.80 7.81
C THR A 18 -2.74 -16.23 9.15
N PHE A 19 -3.34 -16.74 10.22
CA PHE A 19 -3.02 -16.39 11.61
C PHE A 19 -2.10 -17.44 12.24
N GLY A 20 -1.67 -17.21 13.49
CA GLY A 20 -0.91 -18.18 14.27
C GLY A 20 0.56 -18.29 13.89
N HIS A 21 1.11 -17.33 13.13
CA HIS A 21 2.54 -17.29 12.88
C HIS A 21 3.23 -16.58 14.04
N LYS A 22 4.01 -17.34 14.80
CA LYS A 22 4.83 -16.79 15.87
C LYS A 22 6.20 -16.39 15.35
N ASN A 23 6.65 -15.19 15.71
CA ASN A 23 8.01 -14.76 15.44
C ASN A 23 8.95 -15.41 16.45
N VAL A 24 9.82 -16.31 15.99
CA VAL A 24 10.80 -17.01 16.85
C VAL A 24 11.88 -16.05 17.37
N GLN A 25 12.05 -14.89 16.71
CA GLN A 25 12.99 -13.86 17.12
C GLN A 25 12.37 -12.82 18.05
N ALA A 26 11.04 -12.84 18.25
CA ALA A 26 10.41 -11.94 19.20
C ALA A 26 10.91 -12.23 20.61
N ALA A 27 11.16 -11.18 21.37
CA ALA A 27 11.61 -11.32 22.74
C ALA A 27 10.48 -11.97 23.56
N ASN A 28 10.86 -12.85 24.48
CA ASN A 28 9.89 -13.51 25.35
C ASN A 28 9.20 -12.47 26.25
N ALA A 29 8.00 -12.74 26.79
CA ALA A 29 7.26 -11.79 27.61
C ALA A 29 8.08 -11.23 28.80
N THR A 30 8.97 -12.04 29.36
CA THR A 30 9.92 -11.63 30.42
C THR A 30 11.04 -10.73 29.91
N GLN A 31 11.52 -10.92 28.68
CA GLN A 31 12.52 -10.07 28.04
C GLN A 31 11.92 -8.73 27.61
N ILE A 32 10.69 -8.73 27.08
CA ILE A 32 9.91 -7.51 26.83
C ILE A 32 9.71 -6.72 28.13
N GLY A 33 9.35 -7.40 29.23
CA GLY A 33 9.25 -6.80 30.54
C GLY A 33 10.57 -6.17 31.02
N ARG A 34 11.71 -6.83 30.80
CA ARG A 34 13.04 -6.28 31.10
C ARG A 34 13.40 -5.08 30.24
N ALA A 35 13.09 -5.12 28.94
CA ALA A 35 13.31 -3.98 28.04
C ALA A 35 12.46 -2.78 28.45
N ARG A 36 11.22 -3.02 28.89
CA ARG A 36 10.33 -1.98 29.44
C ARG A 36 10.87 -1.37 30.72
N ILE A 37 11.39 -2.19 31.64
CA ILE A 37 12.08 -1.70 32.85
C ILE A 37 13.31 -0.87 32.47
N GLY A 38 14.10 -1.30 31.48
CA GLY A 38 15.24 -0.53 30.97
C GLY A 38 14.84 0.85 30.43
N LEU A 39 13.78 0.93 29.65
CA LEU A 39 13.22 2.19 29.17
C LEU A 39 12.74 3.08 30.33
N ASP A 40 12.02 2.50 31.30
CA ASP A 40 11.55 3.23 32.49
C ASP A 40 12.74 3.82 33.27
N THR A 41 13.80 3.03 33.50
CA THR A 41 15.02 3.52 34.17
C THR A 41 15.72 4.63 33.38
N MET A 42 15.75 4.54 32.05
CA MET A 42 16.34 5.58 31.20
C MET A 42 15.53 6.89 31.30
N ILE A 43 14.21 6.81 31.27
CA ILE A 43 13.32 7.97 31.40
C ILE A 43 13.47 8.63 32.78
N GLU A 44 13.64 7.83 33.84
CA GLU A 44 13.93 8.34 35.19
C GLU A 44 15.28 9.06 35.27
N ILE A 45 16.32 8.52 34.63
CA ILE A 45 17.63 9.19 34.54
C ILE A 45 17.48 10.53 33.82
N PHE A 46 16.81 10.58 32.66
CA PHE A 46 16.58 11.83 31.94
C PHE A 46 15.75 12.84 32.73
N ARG A 47 14.78 12.39 33.52
CA ARG A 47 14.01 13.26 34.42
C ARG A 47 14.89 13.82 35.53
N ASN A 48 15.74 12.99 36.13
CA ASN A 48 16.63 13.42 37.22
C ASN A 48 17.77 14.34 36.72
N ASP A 49 18.22 14.13 35.48
CA ASP A 49 19.28 14.93 34.84
C ASP A 49 18.73 16.15 34.07
N SER A 50 17.40 16.27 33.90
CA SER A 50 16.75 17.41 33.25
C SER A 50 17.20 18.79 33.77
N PRO A 51 17.42 19.03 35.08
CA PRO A 51 17.92 20.31 35.56
C PRO A 51 19.34 20.62 35.09
N MET A 52 20.18 19.61 34.82
CA MET A 52 21.55 19.80 34.34
C MET A 52 21.58 20.36 32.92
N ILE A 53 20.63 19.95 32.07
CA ILE A 53 20.50 20.39 30.68
C ILE A 53 19.54 21.57 30.50
N ASN A 54 19.12 22.20 31.60
CA ASN A 54 18.14 23.30 31.61
C ASN A 54 16.85 22.96 30.84
N LEU A 55 16.36 21.73 31.02
CA LEU A 55 15.14 21.24 30.39
C LEU A 55 14.03 21.13 31.43
N ASP A 56 12.94 21.87 31.19
CA ASP A 56 11.71 21.78 31.98
C ASP A 56 10.94 20.51 31.58
N TRP A 57 11.24 19.42 32.29
CA TRP A 57 10.72 18.09 31.98
C TRP A 57 9.19 18.02 32.03
N GLU A 58 8.56 18.66 33.01
CA GLU A 58 7.10 18.59 33.18
C GLU A 58 6.38 19.25 32.01
N ASN A 59 6.84 20.43 31.57
CA ASN A 59 6.24 21.10 30.42
C ASN A 59 6.64 20.48 29.08
N ALA A 60 7.87 19.93 28.96
CA ALA A 60 8.34 19.33 27.72
C ALA A 60 7.70 17.96 27.41
N THR A 61 7.25 17.24 28.44
CA THR A 61 6.62 15.91 28.27
C THR A 61 5.11 15.93 28.35
N LYS A 62 4.53 17.06 28.76
CA LYS A 62 3.10 17.27 28.85
C LYS A 62 2.50 17.44 27.46
N ASP A 63 1.46 16.66 27.20
CA ASP A 63 0.60 16.72 26.03
C ASP A 63 1.32 16.70 24.68
N VAL A 64 1.30 15.55 24.02
CA VAL A 64 1.80 15.39 22.66
C VAL A 64 0.86 16.10 21.69
N ASN A 65 1.20 17.31 21.23
CA ASN A 65 0.47 17.98 20.15
C ASN A 65 1.40 18.22 18.95
N TRP A 66 1.26 17.40 17.90
CA TRP A 66 2.12 17.44 16.71
C TRP A 66 1.43 17.94 15.45
N THR A 67 0.12 18.19 15.54
CA THR A 67 -0.71 18.56 14.40
C THR A 67 -1.64 19.71 14.79
N THR A 68 -2.54 20.11 13.89
CA THR A 68 -3.56 21.11 14.23
C THR A 68 -4.63 20.47 15.10
N ASP A 69 -5.20 21.21 16.07
CA ASP A 69 -6.24 20.70 16.99
C ASP A 69 -7.50 20.13 16.31
N SER A 70 -7.68 20.38 15.01
CA SER A 70 -8.76 19.83 14.18
C SER A 70 -8.48 18.44 13.60
N ASP A 71 -7.26 17.90 13.76
CA ASP A 71 -6.88 16.61 13.21
C ASP A 71 -7.45 15.46 14.08
N PRO A 72 -8.27 14.55 13.51
CA PRO A 72 -8.77 13.38 14.24
C PRO A 72 -7.67 12.41 14.70
N PHE A 73 -6.44 12.55 14.22
CA PHE A 73 -5.29 11.75 14.64
C PHE A 73 -4.39 12.46 15.68
N ASN A 74 -4.77 13.64 16.16
CA ASN A 74 -4.02 14.31 17.21
C ASN A 74 -4.26 13.63 18.57
N PRO A 75 -3.22 13.11 19.26
CA PRO A 75 -3.40 12.43 20.54
C PRO A 75 -3.73 13.46 21.64
N THR A 76 -4.98 13.49 22.09
CA THR A 76 -5.39 14.36 23.20
C THR A 76 -5.08 13.71 24.55
N ASN A 77 -4.54 14.47 25.51
CA ASN A 77 -4.33 14.04 26.90
C ASN A 77 -3.41 12.80 27.03
N LEU A 78 -2.36 12.76 26.21
CA LEU A 78 -1.34 11.72 26.21
C LEU A 78 0.02 12.36 26.48
N SER A 79 0.77 11.88 27.46
CA SER A 79 2.14 12.34 27.70
C SER A 79 3.11 11.74 26.68
N VAL A 80 4.20 12.46 26.40
CA VAL A 80 5.30 11.97 25.54
C VAL A 80 5.85 10.65 26.07
N VAL A 81 5.92 10.51 27.39
CA VAL A 81 6.40 9.30 28.08
C VAL A 81 5.48 8.12 27.83
N ASP A 82 4.16 8.32 27.96
CA ASP A 82 3.18 7.26 27.73
C ASP A 82 3.13 6.85 26.26
N PHE A 83 3.30 7.81 25.35
CA PHE A 83 3.44 7.55 23.92
C PHE A 83 4.63 6.61 23.66
N TYR A 84 5.84 6.95 24.12
CA TYR A 84 7.02 6.12 23.89
C TYR A 84 6.90 4.73 24.52
N LYS A 85 6.35 4.64 25.74
CA LYS A 85 6.09 3.34 26.39
C LYS A 85 5.14 2.47 25.55
N SER A 86 4.10 3.06 24.97
CA SER A 86 3.19 2.33 24.10
C SER A 86 3.89 1.89 22.80
N LEU A 87 4.62 2.79 22.15
CA LEU A 87 5.31 2.52 20.89
C LEU A 87 6.29 1.37 21.02
N PHE A 88 7.21 1.45 21.98
CA PHE A 88 8.21 0.40 22.20
C PHE A 88 7.57 -0.92 22.67
N GLY A 89 6.45 -0.87 23.38
CA GLY A 89 5.68 -2.05 23.74
C GLY A 89 5.10 -2.79 22.55
N TYR A 90 4.73 -2.09 21.48
CA TYR A 90 4.15 -2.68 20.26
C TYR A 90 5.19 -3.00 19.16
N MET A 91 6.45 -2.57 19.31
CA MET A 91 7.50 -2.83 18.33
C MET A 91 7.93 -4.30 18.26
N ASP A 92 7.72 -5.06 19.34
CA ASP A 92 8.01 -6.50 19.37
C ASP A 92 6.72 -7.31 19.37
N ALA A 93 6.28 -7.72 18.18
CA ALA A 93 5.09 -8.53 18.00
C ALA A 93 5.44 -10.03 17.99
N GLU A 94 5.00 -10.76 19.01
CA GLU A 94 5.12 -12.23 19.07
C GLU A 94 4.28 -12.87 17.96
N GLU A 95 3.05 -12.37 17.75
CA GLU A 95 2.10 -12.91 16.78
C GLU A 95 2.03 -12.02 15.54
N ASN A 96 2.29 -12.63 14.38
CA ASN A 96 2.22 -11.96 13.08
C ASN A 96 1.09 -12.54 12.23
N SER A 97 0.28 -11.66 11.66
CA SER A 97 -0.65 -12.02 10.59
C SER A 97 0.05 -11.95 9.24
N LYS A 98 0.01 -13.03 8.47
CA LYS A 98 0.59 -13.06 7.12
C LYS A 98 -0.51 -12.94 6.08
N ILE A 99 -0.28 -12.09 5.09
CA ILE A 99 -1.16 -11.89 3.94
C ILE A 99 -0.39 -12.35 2.70
N TRP A 100 -1.03 -13.20 1.92
CA TRP A 100 -0.48 -13.79 0.70
C TRP A 100 -1.33 -13.32 -0.47
N PHE A 101 -0.67 -12.91 -1.54
CA PHE A 101 -1.32 -12.36 -2.72
C PHE A 101 -0.70 -12.95 -3.98
N ASN A 102 -1.47 -12.94 -5.06
CA ASN A 102 -1.06 -13.47 -6.35
C ASN A 102 -0.58 -12.33 -7.25
N ASN A 103 0.73 -12.29 -7.51
CA ASN A 103 1.36 -11.27 -8.37
C ASN A 103 0.90 -11.30 -9.84
N ARG A 104 0.22 -12.35 -10.30
CA ARG A 104 -0.37 -12.36 -11.65
C ARG A 104 -1.54 -11.39 -11.79
N MET A 105 -2.14 -10.94 -10.69
CA MET A 105 -3.25 -10.01 -10.73
C MET A 105 -2.84 -8.66 -10.15
N TRP A 106 -2.94 -7.63 -11.00
CA TRP A 106 -2.49 -6.27 -10.75
C TRP A 106 -2.93 -5.67 -9.40
N ALA A 107 -4.19 -5.85 -9.02
CA ALA A 107 -4.77 -5.30 -7.79
C ALA A 107 -4.83 -6.31 -6.63
N SER A 108 -4.20 -7.48 -6.75
CA SER A 108 -4.32 -8.56 -5.74
C SER A 108 -3.77 -8.13 -4.37
N MET A 109 -2.60 -7.52 -4.32
CA MET A 109 -1.99 -7.05 -3.06
C MET A 109 -2.88 -6.03 -2.32
N PRO A 110 -3.27 -4.89 -2.92
CA PRO A 110 -4.05 -3.86 -2.22
C PRO A 110 -5.45 -4.36 -1.80
N ILE A 111 -6.08 -5.26 -2.57
CA ILE A 111 -7.39 -5.82 -2.23
C ILE A 111 -7.31 -6.70 -0.97
N ASN A 112 -6.35 -7.63 -0.92
CA ASN A 112 -6.20 -8.51 0.24
C ASN A 112 -5.81 -7.73 1.49
N MET A 113 -4.98 -6.69 1.35
CA MET A 113 -4.58 -5.80 2.44
C MET A 113 -5.78 -5.03 3.00
N ASN A 114 -6.57 -4.39 2.13
CA ASN A 114 -7.77 -3.65 2.56
C ASN A 114 -8.82 -4.58 3.19
N SER A 115 -9.03 -5.76 2.61
CA SER A 115 -9.92 -6.77 3.18
C SER A 115 -9.47 -7.18 4.59
N PHE A 116 -8.15 -7.27 4.84
CA PHE A 116 -7.60 -7.74 6.11
C PHE A 116 -7.84 -6.71 7.19
N TYR A 117 -7.47 -5.46 6.92
CA TYR A 117 -7.69 -4.39 7.88
C TYR A 117 -9.16 -4.10 8.11
N ASN A 118 -10.03 -4.30 7.12
CA ASN A 118 -11.47 -4.25 7.34
C ASN A 118 -11.97 -5.37 8.26
N ALA A 119 -11.42 -6.58 8.15
CA ALA A 119 -11.75 -7.65 9.08
C ALA A 119 -11.27 -7.32 10.50
N VAL A 120 -10.05 -6.79 10.65
CA VAL A 120 -9.50 -6.35 11.95
C VAL A 120 -10.35 -5.22 12.54
N LEU A 121 -10.71 -4.21 11.75
CA LEU A 121 -11.55 -3.09 12.19
C LEU A 121 -12.91 -3.57 12.70
N ARG A 122 -13.51 -4.56 12.02
CA ARG A 122 -14.79 -5.14 12.45
C ARG A 122 -14.68 -5.91 13.76
N VAL A 123 -13.51 -6.47 14.08
CA VAL A 123 -13.24 -7.14 15.37
C VAL A 123 -12.96 -6.13 16.48
N LEU A 124 -12.13 -5.11 16.20
CA LEU A 124 -11.69 -4.09 17.18
C LEU A 124 -12.67 -2.91 17.35
N ARG A 125 -13.93 -3.09 16.96
CA ARG A 125 -14.90 -2.01 16.92
C ARG A 125 -15.30 -1.54 18.33
N PRO A 126 -15.56 -0.24 18.54
CA PRO A 126 -16.19 0.24 19.77
C PRO A 126 -17.51 -0.48 20.09
N PRO A 127 -17.80 -0.76 21.37
CA PRO A 127 -19.06 -1.34 21.78
C PRO A 127 -20.23 -0.42 21.40
N GLY A 128 -21.18 -0.92 20.60
CA GLY A 128 -22.38 -0.19 20.19
C GLY A 128 -22.46 0.17 18.70
N LEU A 129 -21.38 0.07 17.93
CA LEU A 129 -21.40 0.25 16.48
C LEU A 129 -21.67 -1.10 15.79
N SER A 130 -22.42 -1.15 14.68
CA SER A 130 -22.68 -2.39 13.94
C SER A 130 -21.52 -2.76 13.00
N ALA A 131 -21.43 -4.03 12.57
CA ALA A 131 -20.31 -4.52 11.75
C ALA A 131 -20.36 -4.06 10.32
N ASP A 132 -21.57 -3.77 9.89
CA ASP A 132 -21.88 -3.39 8.54
C ASP A 132 -21.61 -1.90 8.33
N ASP A 133 -21.66 -1.10 9.41
CA ASP A 133 -21.40 0.34 9.38
C ASP A 133 -19.89 0.70 9.41
N ALA A 134 -19.03 -0.24 9.81
CA ALA A 134 -17.58 -0.01 9.91
C ALA A 134 -16.83 -0.60 8.71
N GLY A 135 -16.21 0.27 7.90
CA GLY A 135 -15.40 -0.13 6.76
C GLY A 135 -14.47 0.96 6.24
N ILE A 136 -13.32 0.54 5.71
CA ILE A 136 -12.30 1.35 5.07
C ILE A 136 -12.35 1.07 3.57
N LEU A 137 -12.45 2.14 2.78
CA LEU A 137 -12.38 2.08 1.32
C LEU A 137 -11.00 2.56 0.86
N ALA A 138 -10.23 1.67 0.22
CA ALA A 138 -8.97 2.04 -0.40
C ALA A 138 -9.21 2.33 -1.90
N ILE A 139 -9.00 3.58 -2.30
CA ILE A 139 -9.03 4.00 -3.71
C ILE A 139 -7.60 4.34 -4.12
N ASN A 140 -7.10 3.68 -5.16
CA ASN A 140 -5.89 4.14 -5.82
C ASN A 140 -6.27 5.27 -6.77
N HIS A 141 -5.79 6.48 -6.49
CA HIS A 141 -5.92 7.63 -7.39
C HIS A 141 -4.55 7.88 -8.02
N PRO A 142 -4.30 7.43 -9.27
CA PRO A 142 -3.05 7.70 -9.96
C PRO A 142 -2.81 9.20 -10.03
N MET A 143 -1.56 9.62 -9.84
CA MET A 143 -1.19 11.01 -10.03
C MET A 143 -1.28 11.36 -11.51
N ASN A 144 -1.76 12.57 -11.82
CA ASN A 144 -2.12 12.96 -13.18
C ASN A 144 -0.92 12.99 -14.16
N GLN A 145 0.30 13.21 -13.65
CA GLN A 145 1.52 13.22 -14.46
C GLN A 145 2.70 12.75 -13.62
N THR A 146 3.28 11.60 -13.96
CA THR A 146 4.61 11.22 -13.46
C THR A 146 5.68 11.75 -14.41
N VAL A 147 6.92 11.91 -13.93
CA VAL A 147 8.06 12.32 -14.78
C VAL A 147 8.29 11.32 -15.93
N GLU A 148 7.87 10.06 -15.73
CA GLU A 148 7.90 9.00 -16.74
C GLU A 148 6.83 9.17 -17.82
N ASP A 149 5.69 9.81 -17.52
CA ASP A 149 4.67 10.10 -18.53
C ASP A 149 5.11 11.18 -19.53
N GLY A 150 5.99 12.10 -19.11
CA GLY A 150 6.73 12.97 -20.04
C GLY A 150 7.63 12.19 -21.01
N LEU A 151 8.13 11.02 -20.57
CA LEU A 151 8.94 10.08 -21.36
C LEU A 151 8.09 9.05 -22.14
N ASN A 152 6.82 8.83 -21.76
CA ASN A 152 5.85 7.97 -22.45
C ASN A 152 5.30 8.57 -23.75
N THR A 153 5.73 9.77 -24.13
CA THR A 153 5.61 10.28 -25.52
C THR A 153 6.09 9.27 -26.56
N LYS A 154 6.98 8.34 -26.19
CA LYS A 154 7.43 7.19 -27.00
C LYS A 154 6.30 6.24 -27.44
N ALA A 155 5.28 5.98 -26.60
CA ALA A 155 4.21 5.05 -26.96
C ALA A 155 3.28 5.64 -28.03
N THR A 156 2.89 6.90 -27.86
CA THR A 156 2.12 7.64 -28.86
C THR A 156 2.93 7.80 -30.15
N GLN A 157 4.24 8.09 -30.06
CA GLN A 157 5.14 8.15 -31.22
C GLN A 157 5.21 6.81 -31.97
N LYS A 158 5.26 5.67 -31.27
CA LYS A 158 5.24 4.33 -31.91
C LYS A 158 3.96 4.11 -32.72
N ILE A 159 2.81 4.50 -32.18
CA ILE A 159 1.53 4.39 -32.88
C ILE A 159 1.51 5.28 -34.13
N VAL A 160 2.02 6.50 -34.04
CA VAL A 160 2.12 7.43 -35.19
C VAL A 160 3.06 6.87 -36.26
N MET A 161 4.23 6.36 -35.88
CA MET A 161 5.19 5.74 -36.81
C MET A 161 4.60 4.51 -37.50
N PHE A 162 3.90 3.65 -36.76
CA PHE A 162 3.18 2.50 -37.32
C PHE A 162 2.13 2.93 -38.37
N ARG A 163 1.37 4.00 -38.09
CA ARG A 163 0.40 4.57 -39.04
C ARG A 163 1.07 5.11 -40.30
N ILE A 164 2.21 5.78 -40.19
CA ILE A 164 2.96 6.31 -41.36
C ILE A 164 3.42 5.16 -42.27
N VAL A 165 3.95 4.08 -41.69
CA VAL A 165 4.38 2.90 -42.46
C VAL A 165 3.19 2.24 -43.17
N LEU A 166 2.03 2.14 -42.51
CA LEU A 166 0.80 1.63 -43.15
C LEU A 166 0.36 2.51 -44.34
N LEU A 167 0.42 3.84 -44.21
CA LEU A 167 0.07 4.75 -45.29
C LEU A 167 1.06 4.66 -46.47
N LEU A 168 2.35 4.53 -46.19
CA LEU A 168 3.37 4.30 -47.23
C LEU A 168 3.13 2.98 -47.96
N LEU A 169 2.79 1.92 -47.22
CA LEU A 169 2.45 0.62 -47.82
C LEU A 169 1.23 0.73 -48.75
N VAL A 170 0.16 1.39 -48.30
CA VAL A 170 -1.05 1.61 -49.12
C VAL A 170 -0.72 2.42 -50.37
N LEU A 171 0.09 3.48 -50.25
CA LEU A 171 0.53 4.26 -51.40
C LEU A 171 1.33 3.43 -52.41
N CYS A 172 2.25 2.56 -51.95
CA CYS A 172 3.01 1.65 -52.80
C CYS A 172 2.12 0.63 -53.53
N VAL A 173 1.07 0.11 -52.87
CA VAL A 173 0.12 -0.83 -53.50
C VAL A 173 -0.69 -0.14 -54.59
N ILE A 174 -1.13 1.10 -54.35
CA ILE A 174 -1.89 1.89 -55.32
C ILE A 174 -1.04 2.17 -56.57
N THR A 175 0.20 2.66 -56.40
CA THR A 175 1.08 2.93 -57.55
C THR A 175 1.42 1.67 -58.34
N SER A 176 1.65 0.54 -57.65
CA SER A 176 1.92 -0.75 -58.31
C SER A 176 0.73 -1.27 -59.13
N SER A 177 -0.49 -1.00 -58.68
CA SER A 177 -1.71 -1.46 -59.37
C SER A 177 -1.85 -0.78 -60.74
N PHE A 178 -1.54 0.52 -60.82
CA PHE A 178 -1.56 1.26 -62.09
C PHE A 178 -0.43 0.83 -63.04
N THR A 179 0.77 0.57 -62.52
CA THR A 179 1.89 0.11 -63.37
C THR A 179 1.63 -1.28 -63.96
N MET A 180 0.97 -2.18 -63.22
CA MET A 180 0.62 -3.50 -63.74
C MET A 180 -0.36 -3.38 -64.91
N LEU A 181 -1.35 -2.49 -64.81
CA LEU A 181 -2.32 -2.26 -65.88
C LEU A 181 -1.66 -1.77 -67.17
N LEU A 182 -0.69 -0.85 -67.08
CA LEU A 182 0.05 -0.37 -68.27
C LEU A 182 0.86 -1.49 -68.94
N VAL A 183 1.48 -2.38 -68.16
CA VAL A 183 2.24 -3.51 -68.71
C VAL A 183 1.31 -4.51 -69.42
N ASP A 184 0.14 -4.79 -68.84
CA ASP A 184 -0.83 -5.66 -69.49
C ASP A 184 -1.33 -5.06 -70.81
N GLU A 185 -1.58 -3.75 -70.86
CA GLU A 185 -1.96 -3.04 -72.09
C GLU A 185 -0.87 -3.08 -73.17
N ASP A 186 0.41 -2.92 -72.80
CA ASP A 186 1.54 -3.01 -73.74
C ASP A 186 1.80 -4.45 -74.23
N SER A 187 1.51 -5.47 -73.40
CA SER A 187 1.73 -6.88 -73.75
C SER A 187 0.62 -7.51 -74.60
N SER A 188 -0.55 -6.87 -74.67
CA SER A 188 -1.72 -7.37 -75.39
C SER A 188 -1.78 -6.93 -76.86
N TYR A 189 -0.73 -6.29 -77.37
CA TYR A 189 -0.49 -6.02 -78.80
C TYR A 189 0.55 -6.99 -79.38
#